data_AF-A0A1X7GQI4-F1
#
_entry.id   AF-A0A1X7GQI4-F1
#
_cell.length_a   1.000
_cell.length_b   1.000
_cell.length_c   1.000
_cell.angle_alpha   90.00
_cell.angle_beta   90.00
_cell.angle_gamma   90.00
#
_symmetry.space_group_name_H-M   'P 1'
#
loop_
_entity.id
_entity.type
_entity.pdbx_description
1 polymer ?
#
loop_
_entity_poly.entity_id
_entity_poly.type
_entity_poly.pdbx_seq_one_letter_code
_entity_poly.pdbx_strand_id
1 'polypeptide(L)' 'MSWFTLFLLAIIFIGIGVLARKYPTFGWRMNEGWKVKGDSEPSDAYIDSVKFGGLISICLGSIFLVLGMMTILL' A
#
# COMPACT_ATOMS: atom_id res chain seq x y z
N MET A 1 3.48 -21.49 4.30
CA MET A 1 2.90 -20.73 3.16
C MET A 1 3.52 -21.26 1.89
N SER A 2 2.74 -21.44 0.82
CA SER A 2 3.33 -21.81 -0.47
C SER A 2 4.04 -20.61 -1.11
N TRP A 3 5.00 -20.87 -1.99
CA TRP A 3 5.68 -19.82 -2.77
C TRP A 3 4.66 -18.93 -3.48
N PHE A 4 3.62 -19.53 -4.07
CA PHE A 4 2.54 -18.82 -4.76
C PHE A 4 1.84 -17.79 -3.87
N THR A 5 1.54 -18.13 -2.61
CA THR A 5 0.93 -17.19 -1.67
C THR A 5 1.85 -16.00 -1.37
N LEU A 6 3.17 -16.22 -1.27
CA LEU A 6 4.14 -15.14 -1.04
C LEU A 6 4.21 -14.17 -2.22
N PHE A 7 4.21 -14.70 -3.46
CA PHE A 7 4.20 -13.85 -4.66
C PHE A 7 2.91 -13.04 -4.80
N LEU A 8 1.74 -13.65 -4.50
CA LEU A 8 0.49 -12.91 -4.49
C LEU A 8 0.51 -11.76 -3.49
N LEU A 9 0.98 -12.02 -2.26
CA LEU A 9 1.12 -10.97 -1.24
C LEU A 9 2.09 -9.88 -1.70
N ALA A 10 3.24 -10.25 -2.27
CA ALA A 10 4.21 -9.29 -2.79
C ALA A 10 3.58 -8.34 -3.82
N ILE A 11 2.87 -8.89 -4.81
CA ILE A 11 2.21 -8.12 -5.87
C ILE A 11 1.14 -7.19 -5.28
N ILE A 12 0.32 -7.68 -4.35
CA ILE A 12 -0.74 -6.89 -3.71
C ILE A 12 -0.12 -5.72 -2.92
N PHE A 13 0.87 -5.98 -2.07
CA PHE A 13 1.50 -4.95 -1.24
C PHE A 13 2.26 -3.91 -2.06
N ILE A 14 2.97 -4.33 -3.11
CA ILE A 14 3.64 -3.40 -4.04
C ILE A 14 2.59 -2.58 -4.79
N GLY A 15 1.53 -3.21 -5.32
CA GLY A 15 0.46 -2.55 -6.04
C GLY A 15 -0.25 -1.49 -5.20
N ILE A 16 -0.61 -1.83 -3.95
CA ILE A 16 -1.21 -0.90 -2.99
C ILE A 16 -0.26 0.27 -2.71
N GLY A 17 1.03 -0.02 -2.49
CA GLY A 17 2.00 1.02 -2.18
C GLY A 17 2.27 1.98 -3.35
N VAL A 18 2.29 1.47 -4.58
CA VAL A 18 2.36 2.28 -5.81
C VAL A 18 1.09 3.13 -5.97
N LEU A 19 -0.09 2.54 -5.77
CA LEU A 19 -1.37 3.25 -5.83
C LEU A 19 -1.42 4.39 -4.81
N ALA A 20 -1.03 4.13 -3.56
CA ALA A 20 -1.00 5.12 -2.49
C ALA A 20 -0.06 6.30 -2.79
N ARG A 21 1.05 6.08 -3.51
CA ARG A 21 1.95 7.17 -3.90
C ARG A 21 1.50 7.94 -5.13
N LYS A 22 0.90 7.26 -6.13
CA LYS A 22 0.46 7.87 -7.38
C LYS A 22 -0.88 8.59 -7.24
N TYR A 23 -1.78 8.06 -6.41
CA TYR A 23 -3.12 8.59 -6.16
C TYR A 23 -3.41 8.64 -4.65
N PRO A 24 -2.68 9.47 -3.88
CA PRO A 24 -2.79 9.51 -2.41
C PRO A 24 -4.16 9.94 -1.89
N THR A 25 -4.98 10.57 -2.73
CA THR A 25 -6.33 11.03 -2.39
C THR A 25 -7.41 9.99 -2.68
N PHE A 26 -7.09 8.88 -3.36
CA PHE A 26 -8.08 7.89 -3.80
C PHE A 26 -8.88 7.27 -2.63
N GLY A 27 -8.19 6.95 -1.53
CA GLY A 27 -8.82 6.39 -0.33
C GLY A 27 -9.44 7.41 0.62
N TRP A 28 -9.28 8.71 0.34
CA TRP A 28 -9.60 9.75 1.31
C TRP A 28 -11.09 9.83 1.61
N ARG A 29 -11.96 9.84 0.59
CA ARG A 29 -13.42 9.88 0.81
C ARG A 29 -13.93 8.69 1.62
N MET A 30 -13.30 7.52 1.45
CA MET A 30 -13.69 6.29 2.13
C MET A 30 -13.23 6.24 3.59
N ASN A 31 -12.02 6.70 3.89
CA ASN A 31 -11.44 6.63 5.24
C ASN A 31 -11.73 7.85 6.11
N GLU A 32 -11.67 9.04 5.53
CA GLU A 32 -11.66 10.32 6.26
C GLU A 32 -12.78 11.27 5.81
N GLY A 33 -13.23 11.18 4.55
CA GLY A 33 -14.20 12.11 3.99
C GLY A 33 -15.59 12.06 4.66
N TRP A 34 -15.96 10.91 5.25
CA TRP A 34 -17.18 10.81 6.06
C TRP A 34 -17.13 11.64 7.35
N LYS A 35 -15.94 11.92 7.88
CA LYS A 35 -15.74 12.68 9.13
C LYS A 35 -15.94 14.18 8.96
N VAL A 36 -15.72 14.68 7.75
CA VAL A 36 -15.78 16.12 7.42
C VAL A 36 -17.04 16.53 6.65
N LYS A 37 -18.09 15.69 6.61
CA LYS A 37 -19.35 15.93 5.86
C LYS A 37 -19.15 16.35 4.39
N GLY A 38 -17.98 16.10 3.80
CA GLY A 38 -17.63 16.53 2.45
C GLY A 38 -17.20 17.99 2.30
N ASP A 39 -17.12 18.77 3.38
CA ASP A 39 -16.80 20.22 3.36
C ASP A 39 -15.30 20.52 3.43
N SER A 40 -14.43 19.51 3.39
CA SER A 40 -12.98 19.71 3.51
C SER A 40 -12.22 18.81 2.53
N GLU A 41 -11.13 19.33 1.98
CA GLU A 41 -10.23 18.57 1.11
C GLU A 41 -9.21 17.77 1.96
N PRO A 42 -8.60 16.71 1.40
CA PRO A 42 -7.49 16.02 2.06
C PRO A 42 -6.37 17.01 2.42
N SER A 43 -5.99 17.03 3.70
CA SER A 43 -4.89 17.85 4.18
C SER A 43 -3.55 17.32 3.66
N ASP A 44 -2.54 18.20 3.61
CA ASP A 44 -1.17 17.81 3.25
C ASP A 44 -0.62 16.73 4.17
N ALA A 45 -0.93 16.80 5.48
CA ALA A 45 -0.57 15.79 6.45
C ALA A 45 -1.18 14.42 6.14
N TYR A 46 -2.44 14.37 5.67
CA TYR A 46 -3.04 13.13 5.21
C TYR A 46 -2.31 12.59 3.98
N ILE A 47 -2.06 13.43 2.98
CA ILE A 47 -1.38 13.04 1.75
C ILE A 47 0.01 12.45 2.05
N ASP A 48 0.76 13.09 2.94
CA ASP A 48 2.09 12.62 3.35
C ASP A 48 2.01 11.31 4.14
N SER A 49 1.03 11.15 5.02
CA SER A 49 0.81 9.90 5.75
C SER A 49 0.49 8.73 4.80
N VAL A 50 -0.32 8.96 3.77
CA VAL A 50 -0.66 7.94 2.75
C VAL A 50 0.55 7.59 1.90
N LYS A 51 1.34 8.58 1.48
CA LYS A 51 2.59 8.34 0.74
C LYS A 51 3.61 7.56 1.57
N PHE A 52 3.71 7.85 2.86
CA PHE A 52 4.59 7.15 3.79
C PHE A 52 4.13 5.71 4.01
N GLY A 53 2.83 5.49 4.26
CA GLY A 53 2.24 4.15 4.31
C GLY A 53 2.45 3.38 3.00
N GLY A 54 2.36 4.05 1.86
CA GLY A 54 2.66 3.49 0.55
C GLY A 54 4.11 3.03 0.40
N LEU A 55 5.08 3.80 0.91
CA LEU A 55 6.49 3.39 0.95
C LEU A 55 6.67 2.14 1.81
N ILE A 56 6.08 2.10 3.01
CA ILE A 56 6.14 0.92 3.89
C ILE A 56 5.54 -0.31 3.21
N SER A 57 4.41 -0.15 2.52
CA SER A 57 3.75 -1.22 1.77
C SER A 57 4.65 -1.78 0.66
N ILE A 58 5.37 -0.92 -0.08
CA ILE A 58 6.34 -1.35 -1.09
C ILE A 58 7.49 -2.13 -0.45
N CYS A 59 8.02 -1.66 0.68
CA CYS A 59 9.09 -2.36 1.40
C CYS A 59 8.65 -3.76 1.85
N LEU A 60 7.46 -3.88 2.46
CA LEU A 60 6.88 -5.17 2.87
C LEU A 60 6.66 -6.11 1.68
N GLY A 61 6.09 -5.60 0.59
CA GLY A 61 5.87 -6.39 -0.62
C GLY A 61 7.19 -6.87 -1.24
N SER A 62 8.23 -6.05 -1.21
CA SER A 62 9.59 -6.43 -1.66
C SER A 62 10.18 -7.54 -0.79
N ILE A 63 9.99 -7.49 0.53
CA ILE A 63 10.40 -8.57 1.44
C ILE A 63 9.69 -9.88 1.10
N PHE A 64 8.37 -9.85 0.90
CA PHE A 64 7.63 -11.04 0.49
C PHE A 64 8.07 -11.59 -0.87
N LEU A 65 8.46 -10.73 -1.80
CA LEU A 65 9.00 -11.13 -3.10
C LEU A 65 10.31 -11.91 -2.91
N VAL A 66 11.25 -11.37 -2.12
CA VAL A 66 12.53 -12.03 -1.84
C VAL A 66 12.32 -13.37 -1.14
N LEU A 67 11.45 -13.41 -0.11
CA LEU A 67 11.12 -14.66 0.59
C LEU A 67 10.48 -15.70 -0.36
N GLY A 68 9.58 -15.26 -1.23
CA GLY A 68 8.97 -16.11 -2.26
C GLY A 68 10.00 -16.73 -3.20
N MET A 69 10.97 -15.92 -3.66
CA MET A 69 12.08 -16.41 -4.50
C MET A 69 12.95 -17.43 -3.75
N MET A 70 13.29 -17.17 -2.49
CA MET A 70 14.08 -18.10 -1.68
C MET A 70 13.37 -19.45 -1.50
N THR A 71 12.06 -19.46 -1.29
CA THR A 71 11.27 -20.71 -1.18
C THR A 71 11.13 -21.50 -2.47
N ILE A 72 11.42 -20.92 -3.64
CA ILE A 72 11.47 -21.67 -4.91
C ILE A 72 12.83 -22.39 -5.06
N LEU A 73 13.89 -21.79 -4.51
CA LEU A 73 15.27 -22.25 -4.69
C LEU A 73 15.71 -23.29 -3.64
N LEU A 74 15.04 -23.34 -2.49
CA LEU A 74 15.25 -24.28 -1.37
C LEU A 74 14.29 -25.46 -1.44
#